data_AF-A0A3D5LAX1-F1
#
_entry.id   AF-A0A3D5LAX1-F1
#
_cell.length_a   1.000
_cell.length_b   1.000
_cell.length_c   1.000
_cell.angle_alpha   90.00
_cell.angle_beta   90.00
_cell.angle_gamma   90.00
#
_symmetry.space_group_name_H-M   'P 1'
#
loop_
_entity.id
_entity.type
_entity.pdbx_description
1 polymer ?
#
loop_
_entity_poly.entity_id
_entity_poly.type
_entity_poly.pdbx_seq_one_letter_code
_entity_poly.pdbx_strand_id
1 'polypeptide(L)'
;KDHFYDQFLKEPTKDNFRDFMKKSCGELNEMDFKETWIDKGPLAKIMLAMANNGGGIIIFGVKENEDNTFDVLGLDNLKDTADISNSISRLV
;
A
#
# COMPACT_ATOMS: atom_id res chain seq x y z
N LYS A 1 -1.01 15.07 -10.43
CA LYS A 1 -0.43 15.64 -9.19
C LYS A 1 -0.67 14.59 -8.13
N ASP A 2 0.39 14.07 -7.52
CA ASP A 2 0.35 12.86 -6.69
C ASP A 2 -0.47 13.14 -5.41
N HIS A 3 -1.70 12.62 -5.37
CA HIS A 3 -2.63 12.81 -4.25
C HIS A 3 -2.09 12.21 -2.95
N PHE A 4 -1.34 11.11 -3.04
CA PHE A 4 -0.73 10.47 -1.89
C PHE A 4 0.38 11.34 -1.30
N TYR A 5 1.26 11.85 -2.17
CA TYR A 5 2.35 12.73 -1.74
C TYR A 5 1.83 14.03 -1.14
N ASP A 6 0.86 14.68 -1.80
CA ASP A 6 0.37 15.97 -1.38
C ASP A 6 -0.54 15.91 -0.14
N GLN A 7 -1.27 14.81 0.08
CA GLN A 7 -2.27 14.70 1.15
C GLN A 7 -1.81 13.91 2.38
N PHE A 8 -0.85 12.97 2.23
CA PHE A 8 -0.42 12.13 3.34
C PHE A 8 1.09 12.22 3.63
N LEU A 9 1.97 12.07 2.63
CA LEU A 9 3.41 11.94 2.88
C LEU A 9 4.08 13.19 3.48
N LYS A 10 3.47 14.37 3.34
CA LYS A 10 3.98 15.59 4.00
C LYS A 10 3.94 15.51 5.52
N GLU A 11 2.96 14.82 6.08
CA GLU A 11 2.79 14.66 7.52
C GLU A 11 2.12 13.31 7.83
N PRO A 12 2.89 12.19 7.79
CA PRO A 12 2.35 10.83 7.82
C PRO A 12 2.00 10.37 9.25
N THR A 13 1.03 11.05 9.87
CA THR A 13 0.51 10.67 11.19
C THR A 13 -0.64 9.66 11.07
N LYS A 14 -0.96 8.97 12.17
CA LYS A 14 -2.09 8.03 12.23
C LYS A 14 -3.42 8.69 11.86
N ASP A 15 -3.63 9.92 12.31
CA ASP A 15 -4.87 10.65 12.06
C ASP A 15 -4.92 11.15 10.61
N ASN A 16 -3.80 11.64 10.06
CA ASN A 16 -3.73 12.02 8.65
C ASN A 16 -3.90 10.81 7.73
N PHE A 17 -3.40 9.63 8.11
CA PHE A 17 -3.66 8.40 7.36
C PHE A 17 -5.15 8.05 7.33
N ARG A 18 -5.83 8.12 8.48
CA ARG A 18 -7.28 7.87 8.56
C ARG A 18 -8.09 8.86 7.74
N ASP A 19 -7.72 10.14 7.79
CA ASP A 19 -8.38 11.17 7.01
C ASP A 19 -8.12 11.01 5.52
N PHE A 20 -6.91 10.59 5.14
CA PHE A 20 -6.57 10.21 3.78
C PHE A 20 -7.46 9.03 3.31
N MET A 21 -7.54 7.95 4.08
CA MET A 21 -8.37 6.78 3.74
C MET A 21 -9.86 7.12 3.59
N LYS A 22 -10.40 8.08 4.38
CA LYS A 22 -11.79 8.53 4.26
C LYS A 22 -12.05 9.39 3.02
N LYS A 23 -11.04 10.12 2.56
CA LYS A 23 -11.14 11.05 1.42
C LYS A 23 -10.83 10.37 0.09
N SER A 24 -10.00 9.33 0.12
CA SER A 24 -9.63 8.50 -1.01
C SER A 24 -10.71 7.44 -1.26
N CYS A 25 -11.89 7.87 -1.71
CA CYS A 25 -12.91 6.95 -2.23
C CYS A 25 -12.55 6.56 -3.67
N GLY A 26 -12.07 5.34 -3.86
CA GLY A 26 -11.83 4.70 -5.17
C GLY A 26 -10.38 4.26 -5.36
N GLU A 27 -10.20 3.16 -6.09
CA GLU A 27 -8.91 2.65 -6.57
C GLU A 27 -8.16 3.77 -7.31
N LEU A 28 -7.22 4.41 -6.63
CA LEU A 28 -6.20 5.20 -7.30
C LEU A 28 -5.27 4.18 -7.93
N ASN A 29 -5.10 4.19 -9.26
CA ASN A 29 -4.27 3.22 -10.01
C ASN A 29 -2.83 3.06 -9.47
N GLU A 30 -2.39 4.03 -8.66
CA GLU A 30 -1.07 4.11 -8.03
C GLU A 30 -1.07 3.51 -6.60
N MET A 31 -2.18 2.93 -6.14
CA MET A 31 -2.35 2.37 -4.79
C MET A 31 -2.88 0.95 -4.85
N ASP A 32 -2.26 0.07 -4.07
CA ASP A 32 -2.74 -1.29 -3.88
C ASP A 32 -2.87 -1.57 -2.38
N PHE A 33 -4.06 -1.98 -1.96
CA PHE A 33 -4.36 -2.32 -0.56
C PHE A 33 -4.29 -3.82 -0.35
N LYS A 34 -3.69 -4.23 0.77
CA LYS A 34 -3.60 -5.63 1.20
C LYS A 34 -3.94 -5.73 2.68
N GLU A 35 -4.86 -6.62 3.00
CA GLU A 35 -5.26 -6.87 4.39
C GLU A 35 -4.08 -7.40 5.23
N THR A 36 -3.28 -8.28 4.64
CA THR A 36 -2.11 -8.88 5.30
C THR A 36 -0.94 -9.02 4.34
N TRP A 37 0.20 -9.46 4.85
CA TRP A 37 1.36 -9.78 4.03
C TRP A 37 1.03 -10.85 3.00
N ILE A 38 1.44 -10.61 1.76
CA ILE A 38 1.36 -11.57 0.67
C ILE A 38 2.72 -12.21 0.39
N ASP A 39 2.70 -13.28 -0.39
CA ASP A 39 3.90 -13.96 -0.82
C ASP A 39 4.78 -13.09 -1.72
N LYS A 40 6.10 -13.33 -1.68
CA LYS A 40 7.11 -12.58 -2.43
C LYS A 40 6.88 -12.56 -3.95
N GLY A 41 6.35 -13.64 -4.52
CA GLY A 41 6.09 -13.74 -5.96
C GLY A 41 4.99 -12.79 -6.42
N PRO A 42 3.78 -12.88 -5.85
CA PRO A 42 2.72 -11.90 -6.07
C PRO A 42 3.15 -10.46 -5.77
N LEU A 43 3.87 -10.23 -4.67
CA LEU A 43 4.37 -8.91 -4.32
C LEU A 43 5.30 -8.33 -5.39
N ALA A 44 6.27 -9.11 -5.87
CA ALA A 44 7.18 -8.70 -6.93
C ALA A 44 6.43 -8.34 -8.22
N LYS A 45 5.38 -9.09 -8.58
CA LYS A 45 4.54 -8.77 -9.76
C LYS A 45 3.83 -7.43 -9.61
N ILE A 46 3.25 -7.15 -8.45
CA ILE A 46 2.59 -5.86 -8.17
C ILE A 46 3.62 -4.72 -8.26
N MET A 47 4.78 -4.88 -7.63
CA MET A 47 5.85 -3.89 -7.67
C MET A 47 6.35 -3.60 -9.09
N LEU A 48 6.53 -4.65 -9.91
CA LEU A 48 6.89 -4.50 -11.32
C LEU A 48 5.80 -3.78 -12.13
N ALA A 49 4.53 -4.12 -11.89
CA ALA A 49 3.40 -3.46 -12.55
C ALA A 49 3.36 -1.96 -12.21
N MET A 50 3.52 -1.60 -10.92
CA MET A 50 3.59 -0.22 -10.47
C MET A 50 4.79 0.52 -11.07
N ALA A 51 5.99 -0.08 -11.05
CA ALA A 51 7.19 0.53 -11.59
C ALA A 51 7.06 0.85 -13.09
N ASN A 52 6.38 -0.02 -13.85
CA ASN A 52 6.10 0.19 -15.27
C ASN A 52 5.00 1.23 -15.55
N ASN A 53 4.23 1.62 -14.54
CA ASN A 53 3.08 2.52 -14.66
C ASN A 53 3.28 3.86 -13.92
N GLY A 54 4.53 4.29 -13.72
CA GLY A 54 4.86 5.58 -13.09
C GLY A 54 5.10 5.52 -11.58
N GLY A 55 5.11 4.32 -11.01
CA GLY A 55 5.28 4.09 -9.58
C GLY A 55 3.96 3.89 -8.84
N GLY A 56 4.05 3.82 -7.52
CA GLY A 56 2.88 3.65 -6.66
C GLY A 56 3.27 3.27 -5.23
N ILE A 57 2.25 3.01 -4.43
CA ILE A 57 2.39 2.53 -3.06
C ILE A 57 1.52 1.29 -2.82
N ILE A 58 2.09 0.34 -2.07
CA ILE A 58 1.36 -0.81 -1.54
C ILE A 58 1.17 -0.58 -0.03
N ILE A 59 -0.06 -0.65 0.44
CA ILE A 59 -0.42 -0.42 1.84
C ILE A 59 -0.94 -1.73 2.43
N PHE A 60 -0.23 -2.21 3.46
CA PHE A 60 -0.58 -3.43 4.18
C PHE A 60 -1.37 -3.11 5.47
N GLY A 61 -2.25 -4.03 5.87
CA GLY A 61 -3.14 -3.85 7.02
C GLY A 61 -4.42 -3.08 6.70
N VAL A 62 -4.81 -3.01 5.43
CA VAL A 62 -6.04 -2.37 4.97
C VAL A 62 -6.84 -3.37 4.16
N LYS A 63 -8.09 -3.58 4.53
CA LYS A 63 -9.03 -4.40 3.78
C LYS A 63 -9.94 -3.50 2.95
N GLU A 64 -10.08 -3.84 1.68
CA GLU A 64 -11.09 -3.27 0.80
C GLU A 64 -12.35 -4.15 0.84
N ASN A 65 -13.49 -3.52 1.12
CA ASN A 65 -14.78 -4.18 1.21
C ASN A 65 -15.50 -4.16 -0.14
N GLU A 66 -16.50 -5.02 -0.32
CA GLU A 66 -17.28 -5.14 -1.55
C GLU A 66 -18.01 -3.84 -1.95
N ASP A 67 -18.26 -2.96 -0.98
CA ASP A 67 -18.88 -1.64 -1.18
C ASP A 67 -17.86 -0.53 -1.53
N ASN A 68 -16.60 -0.88 -1.79
CA ASN A 68 -15.46 0.01 -2.01
C ASN A 68 -15.13 0.89 -0.79
N THR A 69 -15.55 0.48 0.41
CA THR A 69 -15.06 1.08 1.66
C THR A 69 -13.78 0.36 2.12
N PHE A 70 -13.04 1.02 3.01
CA PHE A 70 -11.77 0.49 3.53
C PHE A 70 -11.80 0.35 5.05
N ASP A 71 -11.38 -0.82 5.53
CA ASP A 71 -11.15 -1.09 6.95
C ASP A 71 -9.66 -1.07 7.26
N VAL A 72 -9.26 -0.21 8.21
CA VAL A 72 -7.87 -0.13 8.69
C VAL A 72 -7.68 -1.12 9.84
N LEU A 73 -7.25 -2.33 9.49
CA LEU A 73 -7.08 -3.46 10.42
C LEU A 73 -5.71 -3.45 11.11
N GLY A 74 -4.68 -2.92 10.43
CA GLY A 74 -3.29 -3.04 10.86
C GLY A 74 -2.70 -4.42 10.56
N LEU A 75 -1.50 -4.68 11.08
CA LEU A 75 -0.80 -5.94 10.90
C LEU A 75 -0.52 -6.58 12.25
N ASP A 76 -0.81 -7.87 12.38
CA ASP A 76 -0.49 -8.65 13.58
C ASP A 76 1.02 -8.81 13.77
N ASN A 77 1.76 -8.89 12.66
CA ASN A 77 3.20 -9.07 12.64
C ASN A 77 3.84 -8.06 11.69
N LEU A 78 4.77 -7.27 12.21
CA LEU A 78 5.62 -6.42 11.40
C LEU A 78 6.78 -7.26 10.84
N LYS A 79 7.06 -7.11 9.55
CA LYS A 79 8.25 -7.66 8.93
C LYS A 79 9.34 -6.60 8.91
N ASP A 80 10.59 -7.03 9.10
CA ASP A 80 11.73 -6.15 8.95
C ASP A 80 11.86 -5.69 7.49
N THR A 81 12.14 -4.41 7.29
CA THR A 81 12.29 -3.82 5.95
C THR A 81 13.41 -4.49 5.15
N ALA A 82 14.49 -4.91 5.79
CA ALA A 82 15.59 -5.62 5.15
C ALA A 82 15.15 -7.01 4.70
N ASP A 83 14.33 -7.72 5.48
CA ASP A 83 13.79 -9.03 5.08
C ASP A 83 12.90 -8.92 3.85
N ILE A 84 12.04 -7.90 3.80
CA ILE A 84 11.20 -7.61 2.63
C ILE A 84 12.10 -7.34 1.42
N SER A 85 13.05 -6.41 1.54
CA SER A 85 13.97 -6.04 0.45
C SER A 85 14.79 -7.23 -0.06
N ASN A 86 15.37 -8.02 0.84
CA ASN A 86 16.15 -9.21 0.50
C ASN A 86 15.30 -10.29 -0.17
N SER A 87 14.03 -10.43 0.22
CA SER A 87 13.12 -11.42 -0.36
C SER A 87 12.67 -11.07 -1.79
N ILE A 88 12.68 -9.78 -2.13
CA ILE A 88 12.18 -9.25 -3.41
C ILE A 88 13.30 -8.94 -4.39
N SER A 89 14.49 -8.55 -3.94
CA SER A 89 15.61 -8.11 -4.79
C SER A 89 16.07 -9.11 -5.87
N ARG A 90 15.68 -10.39 -5.76
CA ARG A 90 15.97 -11.43 -6.75
C ARG A 90 14.83 -11.65 -7.76
N LEU A 91 13.71 -10.96 -7.62
CA LEU A 91 12.48 -11.14 -8.38
C LEU A 91 12.06 -9.89 -9.18
N VAL A 92 12.70 -8.74 -8.94
CA VAL A 92 12.45 -7.45 -9.58
C VAL A 92 13.73 -6.86 -10.16
#